data_AF-A0A2H3GBJ6-F1
#
_entry.id   AF-A0A2H3GBJ6-F1
#
_cell.length_a   1.000
_cell.length_b   1.000
_cell.length_c   1.000
_cell.angle_alpha   90.00
_cell.angle_beta   90.00
_cell.angle_gamma   90.00
#
_symmetry.space_group_name_H-M   'P 1'
#
loop_
_entity.id
_entity.type
_entity.pdbx_description
1 polymer ?
#
loop_
_entity_poly.entity_id
_entity_poly.type
_entity_poly.pdbx_seq_one_letter_code
_entity_poly.pdbx_strand_id
1 'polypeptide(L)'
;MWPHTAFSADGPGNIIAAVKTAVTAGWSSEGREVLIVIQGKIIAPWATKKDNNQFLPGPGSLLGDIKDFEPFFRWLPGPCTPIKFDISKLSPEDLLPEVVIFQAHQDFPAYLIEAAISMGVKGIVLVGYGDGYWPEASAKEIRKMLYESKVVVVFAAEGQSEYVANARIGVGIPGGDWNPRQLRILLQLLLWSGAGEEEIGRAILRFPEWFDCRQALGLSARSQMGIWQGMLKAITQLWE
;
A
#
# COMPACT_ATOMS: atom_id res chain seq x y z
N MET A 1 -18.35 -10.79 6.62
CA MET A 1 -17.64 -12.08 6.55
C MET A 1 -18.16 -12.98 7.63
N TRP A 2 -18.30 -14.25 7.33
CA TRP A 2 -18.95 -15.18 8.24
C TRP A 2 -18.11 -16.44 8.45
N PRO A 3 -18.20 -17.08 9.63
CA PRO A 3 -17.63 -18.41 9.82
C PRO A 3 -18.32 -19.42 8.90
N HIS A 4 -17.63 -20.50 8.56
CA HIS A 4 -18.10 -21.51 7.59
C HIS A 4 -19.44 -22.17 7.95
N THR A 5 -19.81 -22.20 9.24
CA THR A 5 -21.08 -22.76 9.74
C THR A 5 -22.24 -21.76 9.71
N ALA A 6 -21.99 -20.49 9.41
CA ALA A 6 -23.05 -19.48 9.38
C ALA A 6 -23.97 -19.67 8.19
N PHE A 7 -25.23 -19.25 8.35
CA PHE A 7 -26.14 -19.12 7.23
C PHE A 7 -25.59 -18.10 6.23
N SER A 8 -25.60 -18.45 4.94
CA SER A 8 -25.05 -17.63 3.85
C SER A 8 -23.55 -17.29 4.02
N ALA A 9 -22.75 -18.24 4.52
CA ALA A 9 -21.31 -18.08 4.62
C ALA A 9 -20.67 -17.73 3.26
N ASP A 10 -19.80 -16.70 3.24
CA ASP A 10 -19.15 -16.17 2.04
C ASP A 10 -17.87 -16.93 1.65
N GLY A 11 -17.32 -17.73 2.57
CA GLY A 11 -16.07 -18.49 2.41
C GLY A 11 -16.00 -19.37 1.16
N PRO A 12 -16.96 -20.29 0.92
CA PRO A 12 -16.90 -21.20 -0.23
C PRO A 12 -16.83 -20.46 -1.58
N GLY A 13 -17.65 -19.43 -1.77
CA GLY A 13 -17.65 -18.61 -2.98
C GLY A 13 -16.35 -17.83 -3.17
N ASN A 14 -15.83 -17.23 -2.09
CA ASN A 14 -14.55 -16.52 -2.12
C ASN A 14 -13.38 -17.44 -2.51
N ILE A 15 -13.34 -18.68 -2.00
CA ILE A 15 -12.27 -19.65 -2.35
C ILE A 15 -12.34 -20.05 -3.82
N ILE A 16 -13.54 -20.36 -4.35
CA ILE A 16 -13.70 -20.69 -5.78
C ILE A 16 -13.22 -19.53 -6.66
N ALA A 17 -13.64 -18.30 -6.33
CA ALA A 17 -13.22 -17.11 -7.05
C ALA A 17 -11.71 -16.89 -6.97
N ALA A 18 -11.10 -17.10 -5.80
CA ALA A 18 -9.66 -16.94 -5.60
C ALA A 18 -8.84 -17.94 -6.45
N VAL A 19 -9.24 -19.21 -6.48
CA VAL A 19 -8.56 -20.25 -7.29
C VAL A 19 -8.67 -19.91 -8.78
N LYS A 20 -9.85 -19.54 -9.27
CA LYS A 20 -10.05 -19.13 -10.68
C LYS A 20 -9.23 -17.88 -11.03
N THR A 21 -9.17 -16.92 -10.11
CA THR A 21 -8.32 -15.72 -10.28
C THR A 21 -6.85 -16.10 -10.38
N ALA A 22 -6.36 -17.00 -9.52
CA ALA A 22 -4.96 -17.42 -9.48
C ALA A 22 -4.48 -18.11 -10.77
N VAL A 23 -5.36 -18.84 -11.45
CA VAL A 23 -5.04 -19.53 -12.72
C VAL A 23 -5.29 -18.67 -13.97
N THR A 24 -5.74 -17.42 -13.81
CA THR A 24 -6.01 -16.51 -14.93
C THR A 24 -4.70 -16.06 -15.57
N ALA A 25 -4.57 -16.29 -16.88
CA ALA A 25 -3.39 -15.90 -17.65
C ALA A 25 -3.14 -14.38 -17.60
N GLY A 26 -1.87 -13.99 -17.51
CA GLY A 26 -1.43 -12.58 -17.52
C GLY A 26 -1.22 -11.98 -16.13
N TRP A 27 -1.93 -12.45 -15.10
CA TRP A 27 -1.73 -11.97 -13.73
C TRP A 27 -0.55 -12.64 -13.02
N SER A 28 -0.27 -13.91 -13.32
CA SER A 28 0.83 -14.71 -12.72
C SER A 28 2.24 -14.33 -13.19
N SER A 29 2.46 -13.08 -13.59
CA SER A 29 3.74 -12.58 -14.10
C SER A 29 4.47 -11.76 -13.04
N GLU A 30 5.78 -11.60 -13.22
CA GLU A 30 6.64 -10.91 -12.25
C GLU A 30 6.11 -9.51 -11.89
N GLY A 31 5.99 -9.26 -10.58
CA GLY A 31 5.49 -8.01 -10.00
C GLY A 31 3.99 -7.99 -9.71
N ARG A 32 3.24 -9.04 -10.09
CA ARG A 32 1.78 -9.14 -9.95
C ARG A 32 1.36 -10.38 -9.14
N GLU A 33 2.15 -10.78 -8.15
CA GLU A 33 1.98 -12.08 -7.51
C GLU A 33 0.92 -12.10 -6.38
N VAL A 34 0.61 -10.94 -5.77
CA VAL A 34 -0.25 -10.88 -4.57
C VAL A 34 -1.55 -10.13 -4.86
N LEU A 35 -2.67 -10.77 -4.49
CA LEU A 35 -4.04 -10.27 -4.62
C LEU A 35 -4.88 -10.57 -3.38
N ILE A 36 -5.90 -9.76 -3.18
CA ILE A 36 -7.01 -10.04 -2.27
C ILE A 36 -8.25 -10.28 -3.15
N VAL A 37 -8.83 -11.48 -3.06
CA VAL A 37 -10.08 -11.84 -3.75
C VAL A 37 -11.16 -12.06 -2.71
N ILE A 38 -12.07 -11.10 -2.59
CA ILE A 38 -13.09 -11.12 -1.54
C ILE A 38 -14.25 -10.17 -1.88
N GLN A 39 -15.46 -10.49 -1.44
CA GLN A 39 -16.66 -9.65 -1.63
C GLN A 39 -16.91 -9.25 -3.09
N GLY A 40 -16.68 -10.19 -4.00
CA GLY A 40 -16.89 -9.94 -5.42
C GLY A 40 -15.84 -9.02 -6.07
N LYS A 41 -14.69 -8.78 -5.41
CA LYS A 41 -13.64 -7.86 -5.90
C LYS A 41 -12.30 -8.56 -6.03
N ILE A 42 -11.50 -8.10 -6.97
CA ILE A 42 -10.07 -8.40 -7.09
C ILE A 42 -9.31 -7.13 -6.72
N ILE A 43 -8.52 -7.18 -5.67
CA ILE A 43 -7.92 -5.99 -5.04
C ILE A 43 -6.41 -6.19 -4.88
N ALA A 44 -5.62 -5.18 -5.26
CA ALA A 44 -4.21 -5.10 -4.92
C ALA A 44 -4.07 -4.82 -3.41
N PRO A 45 -3.14 -5.47 -2.68
CA PRO A 45 -3.01 -5.23 -1.24
C PRO A 45 -2.73 -3.78 -0.87
N TRP A 46 -1.96 -3.05 -1.69
CA TRP A 46 -1.60 -1.66 -1.47
C TRP A 46 -2.80 -0.78 -1.10
N ALA A 47 -2.63 0.09 -0.11
CA ALA A 47 -3.63 1.02 0.42
C ALA A 47 -4.99 0.40 0.84
N THR A 48 -5.15 -0.92 0.80
CA THR A 48 -6.42 -1.61 1.10
C THR A 48 -6.62 -1.73 2.61
N LYS A 49 -7.79 -1.30 3.11
CA LYS A 49 -8.18 -1.47 4.51
C LYS A 49 -9.31 -2.48 4.64
N LYS A 50 -9.23 -3.27 5.70
CA LYS A 50 -10.40 -3.96 6.24
C LYS A 50 -11.07 -3.07 7.27
N ASP A 51 -12.30 -2.68 7.01
CA ASP A 51 -13.14 -1.95 7.96
C ASP A 51 -14.39 -2.79 8.28
N ASN A 52 -14.48 -3.23 9.52
CA ASN A 52 -15.49 -4.20 9.96
C ASN A 52 -15.57 -5.43 9.04
N ASN A 53 -16.70 -5.56 8.33
CA ASN A 53 -17.00 -6.64 7.41
C ASN A 53 -16.70 -6.30 5.95
N GLN A 54 -16.02 -5.19 5.65
CA GLN A 54 -15.74 -4.74 4.29
C GLN A 54 -14.24 -4.62 4.02
N PHE A 55 -13.84 -4.99 2.81
CA PHE A 55 -12.55 -4.66 2.23
C PHE A 55 -12.75 -3.46 1.30
N LEU A 56 -12.08 -2.37 1.68
CA LEU A 56 -12.09 -1.09 0.99
C LEU A 56 -10.77 -0.98 0.21
N PRO A 57 -10.82 -1.09 -1.13
CA PRO A 57 -9.66 -0.80 -1.96
C PRO A 57 -9.21 0.64 -1.74
N GLY A 58 -7.90 0.87 -1.65
CA GLY A 58 -7.35 2.21 -1.78
C GLY A 58 -7.49 2.76 -3.22
N PRO A 59 -7.08 4.02 -3.45
CA PRO A 59 -6.95 4.57 -4.81
C PRO A 59 -6.18 3.60 -5.70
N GLY A 60 -6.60 3.37 -6.94
CA GLY A 60 -5.89 2.48 -7.88
C GLY A 60 -5.78 0.99 -7.50
N SER A 61 -6.30 0.58 -6.34
CA SER A 61 -6.10 -0.77 -5.81
C SER A 61 -7.21 -1.75 -6.22
N LEU A 62 -8.34 -1.25 -6.72
CA LEU A 62 -9.40 -2.09 -7.28
C LEU A 62 -9.05 -2.50 -8.72
N LEU A 63 -8.70 -3.75 -8.91
CA LEU A 63 -8.20 -4.29 -10.17
C LEU A 63 -9.30 -4.90 -11.03
N GLY A 64 -10.36 -5.37 -10.39
CA GLY A 64 -11.42 -6.11 -11.05
C GLY A 64 -12.54 -6.51 -10.11
N ASP A 65 -13.47 -7.25 -10.68
CA ASP A 65 -14.68 -7.72 -10.04
C ASP A 65 -14.77 -9.25 -10.26
N ILE A 66 -15.51 -9.95 -9.42
CA ILE A 66 -15.88 -11.35 -9.61
C ILE A 66 -17.34 -11.39 -10.04
N LYS A 67 -17.62 -12.02 -11.19
CA LYS A 67 -18.96 -12.19 -11.74
C LYS A 67 -19.22 -13.67 -11.92
N ASP A 68 -20.25 -14.22 -11.28
CA ASP A 68 -20.57 -15.66 -11.33
C ASP A 68 -19.37 -16.56 -10.99
N PHE A 69 -18.61 -16.15 -9.95
CA PHE A 69 -17.36 -16.78 -9.54
C PHE A 69 -16.21 -16.71 -10.55
N GLU A 70 -16.37 -16.00 -11.67
CA GLU A 70 -15.32 -15.77 -12.67
C GLU A 70 -14.62 -14.42 -12.45
N PRO A 71 -13.29 -14.35 -12.61
CA PRO A 71 -12.55 -13.10 -12.51
C PRO A 71 -12.76 -12.22 -13.73
N PHE A 72 -13.14 -10.97 -13.49
CA PHE A 72 -13.23 -9.92 -14.50
C PHE A 72 -12.27 -8.78 -14.14
N PHE A 73 -11.09 -8.78 -14.75
CA PHE A 73 -10.13 -7.71 -14.59
C PHE A 73 -10.49 -6.50 -15.44
N ARG A 74 -10.40 -5.29 -14.85
CA ARG A 74 -10.60 -4.03 -15.58
C ARG A 74 -9.44 -3.71 -16.52
N TRP A 75 -8.23 -4.14 -16.15
CA TRP A 75 -7.00 -3.89 -16.88
C TRP A 75 -6.08 -5.10 -16.75
N LEU A 76 -5.57 -5.60 -17.87
CA LEU A 76 -4.55 -6.66 -17.91
C LEU A 76 -3.42 -6.26 -18.88
N PRO A 77 -2.14 -6.28 -18.45
CA PRO A 77 -1.70 -6.47 -17.06
C PRO A 77 -2.05 -5.26 -16.17
N GLY A 78 -2.33 -5.51 -14.89
CA GLY A 78 -2.53 -4.47 -13.88
C GLY A 78 -1.22 -3.81 -13.41
N PRO A 79 -1.29 -2.85 -12.46
CA PRO A 79 -0.12 -2.24 -11.86
C PRO A 79 0.68 -3.29 -11.06
N CYS A 80 1.97 -3.05 -10.94
CA CYS A 80 2.84 -3.93 -10.19
C CYS A 80 3.02 -3.50 -8.75
N THR A 81 3.40 -4.47 -7.92
CA THR A 81 3.86 -4.21 -6.55
C THR A 81 4.98 -3.17 -6.59
N PRO A 82 4.88 -2.09 -5.79
CA PRO A 82 5.83 -0.98 -5.87
C PRO A 82 7.24 -1.36 -5.36
N ILE A 83 7.33 -2.35 -4.45
CA ILE A 83 8.57 -2.72 -3.75
C ILE A 83 8.60 -4.23 -3.50
N LYS A 84 9.74 -4.87 -3.77
CA LYS A 84 10.03 -6.27 -3.42
C LYS A 84 11.17 -6.34 -2.42
N PHE A 85 11.08 -7.27 -1.47
CA PHE A 85 12.12 -7.53 -0.48
C PHE A 85 12.60 -8.97 -0.63
N ASP A 86 13.91 -9.18 -0.74
CA ASP A 86 14.50 -10.50 -0.58
C ASP A 86 14.63 -10.81 0.92
N ILE A 87 13.73 -11.65 1.41
CA ILE A 87 13.68 -12.08 2.81
C ILE A 87 14.31 -13.46 3.01
N SER A 88 15.02 -14.02 2.02
CA SER A 88 15.62 -15.35 2.12
C SER A 88 16.63 -15.52 3.27
N LYS A 89 17.16 -14.39 3.76
CA LYS A 89 18.09 -14.32 4.90
C LYS A 89 17.39 -14.10 6.25
N LEU A 90 16.08 -13.89 6.28
CA LEU A 90 15.31 -13.79 7.53
C LEU A 90 14.95 -15.19 8.01
N SER A 91 15.38 -15.51 9.23
CA SER A 91 14.91 -16.67 9.97
C SER A 91 13.64 -16.33 10.79
N PRO A 92 12.82 -17.33 11.16
CA PRO A 92 11.68 -17.12 12.07
C PRO A 92 12.05 -16.50 13.42
N GLU A 93 13.32 -16.66 13.85
CA GLU A 93 13.86 -16.13 15.09
C GLU A 93 14.33 -14.66 14.97
N ASP A 94 14.57 -14.18 13.74
CA ASP A 94 14.98 -12.80 13.51
C ASP A 94 13.84 -11.83 13.78
N LEU A 95 14.08 -10.88 14.68
CA LEU A 95 13.13 -9.82 14.96
C LEU A 95 13.34 -8.66 13.98
N LEU A 96 12.27 -8.30 13.28
CA LEU A 96 12.26 -7.06 12.52
C LEU A 96 12.41 -5.85 13.47
N PRO A 97 13.02 -4.74 13.02
CA PRO A 97 13.11 -3.51 13.79
C PRO A 97 11.76 -3.10 14.38
N GLU A 98 11.76 -2.70 15.64
CA GLU A 98 10.53 -2.32 16.32
C GLU A 98 10.01 -0.99 15.76
N VAL A 99 8.77 -1.02 15.26
CA VAL A 99 8.05 0.15 14.77
C VAL A 99 6.71 0.24 15.48
N VAL A 100 6.47 1.38 16.13
CA VAL A 100 5.23 1.66 16.85
C VAL A 100 4.32 2.60 16.05
N ILE A 101 3.02 2.56 16.33
CA ILE A 101 2.04 3.45 15.70
C ILE A 101 1.42 4.31 16.81
N PHE A 102 1.43 5.62 16.64
CA PHE A 102 0.66 6.55 17.47
C PHE A 102 -0.39 7.25 16.62
N GLN A 103 -1.59 7.38 17.19
CA GLN A 103 -2.70 8.07 16.55
C GLN A 103 -2.93 9.40 17.24
N ALA A 104 -3.00 10.46 16.45
CA ALA A 104 -3.33 11.79 16.92
C ALA A 104 -4.70 11.79 17.56
N HIS A 105 -4.80 12.46 18.69
CA HIS A 105 -6.05 12.86 19.28
C HIS A 105 -5.87 14.21 19.99
N GLN A 106 -6.97 14.86 20.35
CA GLN A 106 -6.91 16.06 21.16
C GLN A 106 -6.14 15.77 22.47
N ASP A 107 -5.25 16.68 22.85
CA ASP A 107 -4.39 16.57 24.03
C ASP A 107 -3.52 15.30 24.04
N PHE A 108 -3.07 14.85 22.86
CA PHE A 108 -2.15 13.71 22.77
C PHE A 108 -0.89 13.96 23.65
N PRO A 109 -0.61 13.08 24.62
CA PRO A 109 0.50 13.26 25.53
C PRO A 109 1.83 12.90 24.88
N ALA A 110 2.69 13.89 24.65
CA ALA A 110 3.96 13.69 23.94
C ALA A 110 4.92 12.73 24.65
N TYR A 111 4.83 12.58 25.98
CA TYR A 111 5.67 11.64 26.76
C TYR A 111 5.54 10.18 26.28
N LEU A 112 4.45 9.80 25.62
CA LEU A 112 4.31 8.45 25.04
C LEU A 112 5.33 8.20 23.92
N ILE A 113 5.62 9.22 23.11
CA ILE A 113 6.65 9.15 22.07
C ILE A 113 8.03 9.14 22.70
N GLU A 114 8.26 9.96 23.74
CA GLU A 114 9.50 9.94 24.52
C GLU A 114 9.79 8.55 25.09
N ALA A 115 8.78 7.94 25.71
CA ALA A 115 8.88 6.59 26.28
C ALA A 115 9.24 5.56 25.21
N ALA A 116 8.58 5.59 24.04
CA ALA A 116 8.92 4.69 22.93
C ALA A 116 10.37 4.88 22.46
N ILE A 117 10.83 6.13 22.30
CA ILE A 117 12.22 6.44 21.95
C ILE A 117 13.18 5.87 23.00
N SER A 118 12.87 6.04 24.29
CA SER A 118 13.68 5.52 25.40
C SER A 118 13.75 3.99 25.44
N MET A 119 12.71 3.30 24.95
CA MET A 119 12.67 1.84 24.79
C MET A 119 13.45 1.35 23.57
N GLY A 120 13.98 2.25 22.74
CA GLY A 120 14.87 1.90 21.64
C GLY A 120 14.18 1.52 20.33
N VAL A 121 12.92 1.93 20.14
CA VAL A 121 12.19 1.74 18.87
C VAL A 121 13.00 2.32 17.71
N LYS A 122 12.89 1.69 16.53
CA LYS A 122 13.64 2.09 15.33
C LYS A 122 12.82 2.93 14.38
N GLY A 123 11.50 2.84 14.45
CA GLY A 123 10.62 3.73 13.71
C GLY A 123 9.30 4.02 14.41
N ILE A 124 8.65 5.10 13.99
CA ILE A 124 7.34 5.53 14.47
C ILE A 124 6.46 5.88 13.27
N VAL A 125 5.25 5.32 13.23
CA VAL A 125 4.18 5.79 12.35
C VAL A 125 3.30 6.75 13.13
N LEU A 126 3.25 8.01 12.69
CA LEU A 126 2.36 9.02 13.24
C LEU A 126 1.11 9.13 12.38
N VAL A 127 -0.02 8.65 12.89
CA VAL A 127 -1.32 8.73 12.22
C VAL A 127 -1.97 10.05 12.60
N GLY A 128 -2.12 10.94 11.63
CA GLY A 128 -2.75 12.24 11.83
C GLY A 128 -4.14 12.34 11.21
N TYR A 129 -4.85 13.41 11.56
CA TYR A 129 -6.13 13.76 10.95
C TYR A 129 -5.95 14.20 9.49
N GLY A 130 -6.85 13.80 8.61
CA GLY A 130 -6.80 14.20 7.19
C GLY A 130 -5.46 13.85 6.56
N ASP A 131 -4.81 14.85 5.96
CA ASP A 131 -3.50 14.72 5.32
C ASP A 131 -2.29 14.62 6.29
N GLY A 132 -2.50 14.03 7.47
CA GLY A 132 -1.49 13.73 8.48
C GLY A 132 -1.34 14.77 9.59
N TYR A 133 -2.35 15.62 9.84
CA TYR A 133 -2.29 16.71 10.82
C TYR A 133 -2.20 16.21 12.28
N TRP A 134 -1.41 16.93 13.08
CA TRP A 134 -1.29 16.73 14.53
C TRP A 134 -1.58 18.04 15.27
N PRO A 135 -2.25 17.99 16.45
CA PRO A 135 -2.48 19.17 17.27
C PRO A 135 -1.20 19.92 17.59
N GLU A 136 -1.23 21.26 17.51
CA GLU A 136 -0.03 22.10 17.55
C GLU A 136 0.81 21.92 18.83
N ALA A 137 0.16 21.83 19.99
CA ALA A 137 0.83 21.63 21.28
C ALA A 137 1.65 20.33 21.28
N SER A 138 1.01 19.20 20.96
CA SER A 138 1.68 17.89 20.86
C SER A 138 2.74 17.91 19.74
N ALA A 139 2.43 18.48 18.57
CA ALA A 139 3.34 18.54 17.43
C ALA A 139 4.65 19.27 17.79
N LYS A 140 4.59 20.36 18.56
CA LYS A 140 5.76 21.12 18.98
C LYS A 140 6.69 20.29 19.88
N GLU A 141 6.13 19.58 20.84
CA GLU A 141 6.90 18.71 21.75
C GLU A 141 7.48 17.51 21.01
N ILE A 142 6.67 16.85 20.17
CA ILE A 142 7.09 15.73 19.33
C ILE A 142 8.25 16.15 18.43
N ARG A 143 8.14 17.28 17.73
CA ARG A 143 9.21 17.80 16.87
C ARG A 143 10.53 17.91 17.61
N LYS A 144 10.52 18.47 18.83
CA LYS A 144 11.74 18.64 19.64
C LYS A 144 12.40 17.29 19.94
N MET A 145 11.62 16.33 20.41
CA MET A 145 12.14 14.99 20.74
C MET A 145 12.70 14.27 19.51
N LEU A 146 12.04 14.42 18.35
CA LEU A 146 12.46 13.77 17.13
C LEU A 146 13.78 14.31 16.58
N TYR A 147 14.03 15.63 16.68
CA TYR A 147 15.30 16.22 16.26
C TYR A 147 16.52 15.68 17.01
N GLU A 148 16.33 15.28 18.26
CA GLU A 148 17.39 14.73 19.12
C GLU A 148 17.49 13.20 18.99
N SER A 149 16.53 12.56 18.32
CA SER A 149 16.45 11.11 18.16
C SER A 149 17.03 10.64 16.82
N LYS A 150 17.40 9.35 16.75
CA LYS A 150 17.74 8.66 15.49
C LYS A 150 16.58 7.79 14.97
N VAL A 151 15.37 8.03 15.44
CA VAL A 151 14.19 7.21 15.15
C VAL A 151 13.56 7.68 13.86
N VAL A 152 13.35 6.78 12.90
CA VAL A 152 12.73 7.14 11.62
C VAL A 152 11.23 7.33 11.80
N VAL A 153 10.71 8.49 11.41
CA VAL A 153 9.29 8.81 11.55
C VAL A 153 8.62 8.92 10.20
N VAL A 154 7.47 8.25 10.05
CA VAL A 154 6.63 8.31 8.86
C VAL A 154 5.22 8.77 9.24
N PHE A 155 4.56 9.53 8.36
CA PHE A 155 3.21 10.06 8.60
C PHE A 155 2.16 9.30 7.83
N ALA A 156 1.07 8.91 8.47
CA ALA A 156 -0.07 8.30 7.80
C ALA A 156 -1.34 9.11 8.08
N ALA A 157 -2.33 8.96 7.21
CA ALA A 157 -3.66 9.47 7.42
C ALA A 157 -4.49 8.47 8.23
N GLU A 158 -5.39 8.98 9.07
CA GLU A 158 -6.42 8.17 9.74
C GLU A 158 -7.46 7.64 8.74
N GLY A 159 -7.82 8.49 7.77
CA GLY A 159 -8.86 8.24 6.80
C GLY A 159 -8.53 7.13 5.80
N GLN A 160 -9.50 6.83 4.95
CA GLN A 160 -9.29 6.00 3.78
C GLN A 160 -9.06 6.86 2.55
N SER A 161 -8.11 6.44 1.72
CA SER A 161 -7.78 7.12 0.46
C SER A 161 -7.24 8.55 0.62
N GLU A 162 -6.79 8.93 1.81
CA GLU A 162 -6.14 10.21 2.07
C GLU A 162 -4.64 10.10 1.76
N TYR A 163 -4.14 11.04 0.97
CA TYR A 163 -2.73 11.09 0.58
C TYR A 163 -1.96 12.07 1.47
N VAL A 164 -0.96 11.58 2.20
CA VAL A 164 -0.08 12.39 3.03
C VAL A 164 1.11 12.83 2.19
N ALA A 165 1.06 14.08 1.71
CA ALA A 165 2.11 14.67 0.88
C ALA A 165 3.26 15.31 1.68
N ASN A 166 3.05 15.62 2.97
CA ASN A 166 3.99 16.38 3.78
C ASN A 166 4.11 15.81 5.20
N ALA A 167 5.29 15.95 5.81
CA ALA A 167 5.47 15.75 7.24
C ALA A 167 4.89 16.95 8.00
N ARG A 168 3.67 16.81 8.54
CA ARG A 168 2.93 17.93 9.14
C ARG A 168 3.55 18.50 10.41
N ILE A 169 4.40 17.73 11.08
CA ILE A 169 5.18 18.18 12.23
C ILE A 169 6.51 18.81 11.78
N GLY A 170 6.85 18.83 10.49
CA GLY A 170 8.07 19.46 9.95
C GLY A 170 9.34 18.61 10.04
N VAL A 171 9.26 17.42 10.62
CA VAL A 171 10.32 16.40 10.68
C VAL A 171 9.69 15.05 10.37
N GLY A 172 10.39 14.21 9.61
CA GLY A 172 9.96 12.86 9.21
C GLY A 172 9.53 12.79 7.74
N ILE A 173 8.99 11.63 7.37
CA ILE A 173 8.76 11.22 5.99
C ILE A 173 7.23 11.15 5.72
N PRO A 174 6.71 11.79 4.67
CA PRO A 174 5.32 11.62 4.28
C PRO A 174 5.01 10.17 3.85
N GLY A 175 3.89 9.61 4.31
CA GLY A 175 3.52 8.21 4.07
C GLY A 175 2.73 7.95 2.79
N GLY A 176 2.48 8.96 1.95
CA GLY A 176 1.68 8.80 0.74
C GLY A 176 0.27 8.30 1.06
N ASP A 177 -0.19 7.28 0.34
CA ASP A 177 -1.51 6.64 0.48
C ASP A 177 -1.47 5.29 1.20
N TRP A 178 -0.33 4.94 1.81
CA TRP A 178 -0.24 3.74 2.63
C TRP A 178 -1.13 3.87 3.86
N ASN A 179 -1.91 2.83 4.16
CA ASN A 179 -2.60 2.78 5.44
C ASN A 179 -1.59 2.57 6.59
N PRO A 180 -1.87 3.03 7.83
CA PRO A 180 -0.92 3.00 8.93
C PRO A 180 -0.32 1.61 9.23
N ARG A 181 -1.11 0.54 9.08
CA ARG A 181 -0.68 -0.84 9.37
C ARG A 181 0.29 -1.35 8.31
N GLN A 182 0.00 -1.06 7.05
CA GLN A 182 0.90 -1.39 5.94
C GLN A 182 2.18 -0.57 6.00
N LEU A 183 2.05 0.73 6.27
CA LEU A 183 3.20 1.62 6.39
C LEU A 183 4.14 1.19 7.52
N ARG A 184 3.59 0.70 8.64
CA ARG A 184 4.38 0.07 9.71
C ARG A 184 5.19 -1.12 9.19
N ILE A 185 4.55 -2.08 8.52
CA ILE A 185 5.25 -3.28 8.00
C ILE A 185 6.30 -2.89 6.96
N LEU A 186 5.96 -1.96 6.06
CA LEU A 186 6.88 -1.44 5.06
C LEU A 186 8.11 -0.79 5.71
N LEU A 187 7.89 0.07 6.72
CA LEU A 187 8.98 0.70 7.46
C LEU A 187 9.85 -0.34 8.18
N GLN A 188 9.26 -1.38 8.78
CA GLN A 188 10.03 -2.48 9.38
C GLN A 188 10.95 -3.17 8.38
N LEU A 189 10.46 -3.48 7.18
CA LEU A 189 11.24 -4.15 6.14
C LEU A 189 12.34 -3.24 5.58
N LEU A 190 12.06 -1.95 5.39
CA LEU A 190 13.05 -0.98 4.91
C LEU A 190 14.17 -0.75 5.94
N LEU A 191 13.82 -0.60 7.22
CA LEU A 191 14.79 -0.49 8.29
C LEU A 191 15.62 -1.77 8.43
N TRP A 192 15.00 -2.93 8.29
CA TRP A 192 15.69 -4.22 8.31
C TRP A 192 16.68 -4.35 7.15
N SER A 193 16.33 -3.87 5.95
CA SER A 193 17.24 -3.86 4.80
C SER A 193 18.37 -2.83 4.90
N GLY A 194 18.42 -2.04 5.99
CA GLY A 194 19.45 -1.02 6.22
C GLY A 194 19.20 0.28 5.45
N ALA A 195 17.98 0.55 5.00
CA ALA A 195 17.66 1.74 4.23
C ALA A 195 17.76 3.01 5.08
N GLY A 196 18.38 4.06 4.53
CA GLY A 196 18.40 5.39 5.14
C GLY A 196 17.10 6.17 4.93
N GLU A 197 16.90 7.29 5.63
CA GLU A 197 15.67 8.09 5.54
C GLU A 197 15.29 8.52 4.11
N GLU A 198 16.28 8.91 3.30
CA GLU A 198 16.05 9.28 1.90
C GLU A 198 15.57 8.11 1.05
N GLU A 199 16.15 6.93 1.24
CA GLU A 199 15.74 5.70 0.56
C GLU A 199 14.34 5.26 1.00
N ILE A 200 14.06 5.36 2.30
CA ILE A 200 12.74 5.10 2.87
C ILE A 200 11.71 6.03 2.26
N GLY A 201 11.99 7.34 2.18
CA GLY A 201 11.09 8.32 1.58
C GLY A 201 10.82 8.04 0.11
N ARG A 202 11.86 7.76 -0.69
CA ARG A 202 11.71 7.38 -2.10
C ARG A 202 10.89 6.11 -2.27
N ALA A 203 11.11 5.10 -1.44
CA ALA A 203 10.39 3.84 -1.50
C ALA A 203 8.90 4.04 -1.16
N ILE A 204 8.59 4.72 -0.06
CA ILE A 204 7.21 4.97 0.40
C ILE A 204 6.42 5.77 -0.63
N LEU A 205 7.02 6.82 -1.20
CA LEU A 205 6.35 7.71 -2.16
C LEU A 205 6.36 7.17 -3.60
N ARG A 206 6.95 5.98 -3.83
CA ARG A 206 6.94 5.35 -5.15
C ARG A 206 5.53 4.90 -5.50
N PHE A 207 4.94 5.53 -6.51
CA PHE A 207 3.65 5.12 -7.02
C PHE A 207 3.75 3.79 -7.77
N PRO A 208 2.75 2.89 -7.67
CA PRO A 208 2.66 1.70 -8.53
C PRO A 208 2.54 2.12 -10.00
N GLU A 209 3.64 2.10 -10.75
CA GLU A 209 3.62 2.49 -12.16
C GLU A 209 3.11 1.36 -13.06
N TRP A 210 2.18 1.71 -13.95
CA TRP A 210 1.69 0.82 -15.01
C TRP A 210 2.75 0.57 -16.11
N PHE A 211 3.71 1.49 -16.26
CA PHE A 211 4.67 1.50 -17.38
C PHE A 211 5.90 0.62 -17.14
N ASP A 212 6.49 0.67 -15.94
CA ASP A 212 7.64 -0.17 -15.54
C ASP A 212 7.39 -1.66 -15.82
N CYS A 213 6.14 -2.09 -15.67
CA CYS A 213 5.78 -3.49 -15.77
C CYS A 213 5.41 -4.01 -17.16
N ARG A 214 5.27 -3.13 -18.16
CA ARG A 214 5.18 -3.53 -19.58
C ARG A 214 6.57 -3.76 -20.18
N GLN A 215 7.58 -3.03 -19.72
CA GLN A 215 8.97 -3.27 -20.12
C GLN A 215 9.49 -4.62 -19.62
N ALA A 216 9.18 -4.99 -18.38
CA ALA A 216 9.53 -6.30 -17.81
C ALA A 216 8.92 -7.50 -18.58
N LEU A 217 7.84 -7.29 -19.33
CA LEU A 217 7.20 -8.29 -20.19
C LEU A 217 7.73 -8.28 -21.65
N GLY A 218 8.77 -7.49 -21.95
CA GLY A 218 9.30 -7.36 -23.32
C GLY A 218 8.36 -6.64 -24.30
N LEU A 219 7.27 -6.04 -23.81
CA LEU A 219 6.33 -5.28 -24.62
C LEU A 219 6.90 -3.86 -24.84
N SER A 220 7.83 -3.74 -25.80
CA SER A 220 8.45 -2.46 -26.14
C SER A 220 7.44 -1.41 -26.65
N ALA A 221 7.74 -0.13 -26.42
CA ALA A 221 6.94 1.02 -26.89
C ALA A 221 6.69 1.04 -28.42
N ARG A 222 7.41 0.25 -29.23
CA ARG A 222 7.20 0.17 -30.68
C ARG A 222 5.85 -0.45 -31.07
N SER A 223 5.25 -1.29 -30.23
CA SER A 223 3.89 -1.79 -30.48
C SER A 223 2.82 -0.71 -30.27
N GLN A 224 3.12 0.37 -29.53
CA GLN A 224 2.18 1.46 -29.28
C GLN A 224 1.95 2.32 -30.52
N MET A 225 2.99 2.58 -31.32
CA MET A 225 2.83 3.40 -32.53
C MET A 225 1.92 2.72 -33.57
N GLY A 226 1.99 1.39 -33.67
CA GLY A 226 1.12 0.61 -34.57
C GLY A 226 -0.34 0.52 -34.09
N ILE A 227 -0.57 0.37 -32.78
CA ILE A 227 -1.93 0.28 -32.22
C ILE A 227 -2.62 1.64 -32.23
N TRP A 228 -1.92 2.73 -31.87
CA TRP A 228 -2.47 4.09 -31.95
C TRP A 228 -2.70 4.54 -33.40
N GLN A 229 -1.80 4.20 -34.35
CA GLN A 229 -2.04 4.45 -35.78
C GLN A 229 -3.19 3.60 -36.34
N GLY A 230 -3.35 2.36 -35.87
CA GLY A 230 -4.47 1.50 -36.24
C GLY A 230 -5.81 2.03 -35.73
N MET A 231 -5.83 2.53 -34.48
CA MET A 231 -7.03 3.10 -33.87
C MET A 231 -7.39 4.47 -34.48
N LEU A 232 -6.40 5.32 -34.78
CA LEU A 232 -6.64 6.56 -35.55
C LEU A 232 -7.16 6.28 -36.96
N LYS A 233 -6.62 5.27 -37.66
CA LYS A 233 -7.12 4.86 -38.98
C LYS A 233 -8.57 4.37 -38.93
N ALA A 234 -8.89 3.55 -37.93
CA ALA A 234 -10.25 3.05 -37.73
C ALA A 234 -11.24 4.17 -37.38
N ILE A 235 -10.80 5.17 -36.60
CA ILE A 235 -11.60 6.36 -36.31
C ILE A 235 -11.79 7.19 -37.58
N THR A 236 -10.76 7.45 -38.39
CA THR A 236 -10.91 8.21 -39.64
C THR A 236 -11.78 7.51 -40.69
N GLN A 237 -11.80 6.17 -40.73
CA GLN A 237 -12.67 5.41 -41.64
C GLN A 237 -14.15 5.36 -41.23
N LEU A 238 -14.49 5.76 -40.01
CA LEU A 238 -15.88 5.86 -39.54
C LEU A 238 -16.53 7.22 -39.85
N TRP A 239 -15.76 8.15 -40.44
CA TRP A 239 -16.21 9.50 -40.80
C TRP A 239 -16.03 9.81 -42.30
N GLU A 240 -15.90 8.78 -43.14
CA GLU A 240 -16.09 8.80 -44.60
C GLU A 240 -17.26 7.88 -44.98
#